data_AF-C7C6B1-F1
#
_entry.id   AF-C7C6B1-F1
#
_cell.length_a   1.000
_cell.length_b   1.000
_cell.length_c   1.000
_cell.angle_alpha   90.00
_cell.angle_beta   90.00
_cell.angle_gamma   90.00
#
_symmetry.space_group_name_H-M   'P 1'
#
loop_
_entity.id
_entity.type
_entity.pdbx_description
1 polymer ?
#
loop_
_entity_poly.entity_id
_entity_poly.type
_entity_poly.pdbx_seq_one_letter_code
_entity_poly.pdbx_strand_id
1 'polypeptide(L)' 'EHMICWTSNNGEFKLLQAEEVARLWGIRKNKPNMNYDKLSRALRYYYVKNIIKKVNGQKFVYKFVSYPEILKMDPLTTP' A
#
# COMPACT_ATOMS: atom_id res chain seq x y z
N GLU A 1 1.57 -3.02 16.08
CA GLU A 1 2.30 -3.80 15.05
C GLU A 1 1.49 -4.97 14.48
N HIS A 2 0.17 -4.86 14.36
CA HIS A 2 -0.69 -6.01 14.01
C HIS A 2 -1.47 -5.87 12.70
N MET A 3 -1.43 -4.71 12.04
CA MET A 3 -2.24 -4.43 10.84
C MET A 3 -1.45 -4.49 9.54
N ILE A 4 -0.21 -3.97 9.57
CA ILE A 4 0.72 -3.92 8.45
C ILE A 4 2.12 -4.14 8.99
N CYS A 5 2.95 -4.89 8.27
CA CYS A 5 4.36 -5.07 8.61
C CYS A 5 5.24 -5.12 7.35
N TRP A 6 6.51 -4.77 7.52
CA TRP A 6 7.55 -5.06 6.52
C TRP A 6 7.85 -6.56 6.53
N THR A 7 8.00 -7.15 5.36
CA THR A 7 8.43 -8.55 5.19
C THR A 7 9.87 -8.66 4.72
N SER A 8 10.46 -7.55 4.25
CA SER A 8 11.89 -7.44 3.96
C SER A 8 12.35 -5.99 3.99
N ASN A 9 13.67 -5.80 3.92
CA ASN A 9 14.28 -4.47 3.94
C ASN A 9 14.24 -3.75 2.57
N ASN A 10 13.65 -4.37 1.53
CA ASN A 10 13.62 -3.85 0.17
C ASN A 10 12.31 -3.14 -0.20
N GLY A 11 11.51 -2.76 0.81
CA GLY A 11 10.22 -2.09 0.62
C GLY A 11 9.04 -3.05 0.39
N GLU A 12 9.21 -4.35 0.65
CA GLU A 12 8.11 -5.32 0.66
C GLU A 12 7.37 -5.30 2.00
N PHE A 13 6.04 -5.21 1.94
CA PHE A 13 5.17 -5.18 3.11
C PHE A 13 3.92 -6.02 2.91
N LYS A 14 3.33 -6.46 4.02
CA LYS A 14 2.10 -7.25 4.06
C LYS A 14 1.03 -6.56 4.88
N LEU A 15 -0.18 -6.53 4.35
CA LEU A 15 -1.36 -6.18 5.14
C LEU A 15 -1.81 -7.42 5.92
N LEU A 16 -1.56 -7.43 7.23
CA LEU A 16 -1.98 -8.50 8.14
C LEU A 16 -3.49 -8.44 8.41
N GLN A 17 -4.03 -7.22 8.56
CA GLN A 17 -5.46 -6.95 8.73
C GLN A 17 -5.93 -6.00 7.62
N ALA A 18 -6.12 -6.56 6.42
CA ALA A 18 -6.39 -5.80 5.20
C ALA A 18 -7.62 -4.87 5.30
N GLU A 19 -8.71 -5.33 5.92
CA GLU A 19 -9.92 -4.51 6.13
C GLU A 19 -9.69 -3.36 7.11
N GLU A 20 -8.94 -3.59 8.17
CA GLU A 20 -8.66 -2.53 9.15
C GLU A 20 -7.75 -1.44 8.56
N VAL A 21 -6.75 -1.84 7.76
CA VAL A 21 -5.95 -0.89 6.97
C VAL A 21 -6.83 -0.08 6.03
N ALA A 22 -7.81 -0.71 5.37
CA ALA A 22 -8.73 -0.01 4.49
C ALA A 22 -9.69 0.93 5.25
N ARG A 23 -10.16 0.53 6.43
CA ARG A 23 -10.98 1.37 7.31
C ARG A 23 -10.23 2.63 7.73
N LEU A 24 -8.99 2.48 8.19
CA LEU A 24 -8.11 3.60 8.57
C LEU A 24 -7.80 4.52 7.38
N TRP A 25 -7.55 3.94 6.20
CA TRP A 25 -7.41 4.71 4.97
C TRP A 25 -8.68 5.49 4.63
N GLY A 26 -9.85 4.87 4.82
CA GLY A 26 -11.16 5.49 4.68
C GLY A 26 -11.32 6.71 5.59
N ILE A 27 -11.02 6.58 6.88
CA ILE A 27 -11.05 7.69 7.84
C ILE A 27 -10.15 8.84 7.37
N ARG A 28 -8.90 8.53 6.99
CA ARG A 28 -7.92 9.53 6.57
C ARG A 28 -8.34 10.33 5.33
N LYS A 29 -9.17 9.75 4.46
CA LYS A 29 -9.65 10.35 3.20
C LYS A 29 -11.14 10.75 3.25
N ASN A 30 -11.78 10.69 4.41
CA ASN A 30 -13.21 10.91 4.61
C ASN A 30 -14.09 10.07 3.66
N LYS A 31 -13.79 8.76 3.57
CA LYS A 31 -14.53 7.76 2.78
C LYS A 31 -15.02 6.65 3.72
N PRO A 32 -16.19 6.81 4.37
CA PRO A 32 -16.65 5.88 5.42
C PRO A 32 -16.93 4.46 4.91
N ASN A 33 -17.26 4.31 3.62
CA ASN A 33 -17.52 3.02 2.99
C ASN A 33 -16.27 2.40 2.33
N MET A 34 -15.06 2.75 2.79
CA MET A 34 -13.81 2.17 2.30
C MET A 34 -13.66 0.74 2.85
N ASN A 35 -13.20 -0.17 1.99
CA ASN A 35 -12.90 -1.57 2.31
C ASN A 35 -11.68 -2.04 1.50
N TYR A 36 -11.18 -3.24 1.77
CA TYR A 36 -9.99 -3.72 1.08
C TYR A 36 -10.18 -3.86 -0.44
N ASP A 37 -11.36 -4.24 -0.94
CA ASP A 37 -11.59 -4.34 -2.39
C ASP A 37 -11.38 -3.00 -3.10
N LYS A 38 -11.87 -1.90 -2.51
CA LYS A 38 -11.68 -0.54 -3.02
C LYS A 38 -10.25 -0.05 -2.84
N LEU A 39 -9.64 -0.28 -1.68
CA LEU A 39 -8.24 0.07 -1.43
C LEU A 39 -7.30 -0.68 -2.39
N SER A 40 -7.52 -1.99 -2.57
CA SER A 40 -6.72 -2.83 -3.45
C SER A 40 -6.85 -2.37 -4.91
N ARG A 41 -8.00 -1.81 -5.32
CA ARG A 41 -8.15 -1.18 -6.64
C ARG A 41 -7.26 0.04 -6.81
N ALA A 42 -7.11 0.87 -5.76
CA ALA A 42 -6.17 1.99 -5.74
C ALA A 42 -4.71 1.49 -5.80
N LEU A 43 -4.37 0.46 -5.02
CA LEU A 43 -3.04 -0.16 -5.08
C LEU A 43 -2.71 -0.69 -6.48
N ARG A 44 -3.68 -1.28 -7.19
CA ARG A 44 -3.49 -1.71 -8.59
C ARG A 44 -3.21 -0.56 -9.55
N TYR A 45 -3.80 0.62 -9.33
CA TYR A 45 -3.47 1.79 -10.15
C TYR A 45 -2.01 2.24 -9.98
N TYR A 46 -1.37 1.94 -8.85
CA TYR A 46 0.04 2.24 -8.66
C TYR A 46 1.00 1.32 -9.43
N TYR A 47 0.51 0.21 -9.99
CA TYR A 47 1.34 -0.73 -10.75
C TYR A 47 1.85 -0.09 -12.04
N VAL A 48 0.94 0.54 -12.78
CA VAL A 48 1.27 1.26 -14.02
C VAL A 48 2.05 2.54 -13.77
N LYS A 49 1.87 3.17 -12.59
CA LYS A 49 2.64 4.34 -12.17
C LYS A 49 4.02 3.99 -11.60
N ASN A 50 4.35 2.70 -11.55
CA ASN A 50 5.62 2.19 -11.03
C ASN A 50 5.93 2.65 -9.58
N ILE A 51 4.90 2.82 -8.74
CA ILE A 51 5.05 3.22 -7.32
C ILE A 51 5.03 1.99 -6.41
N ILE A 52 4.04 1.12 -6.61
CA ILE A 52 3.86 -0.14 -5.88
C ILE A 52 3.68 -1.26 -6.91
N LYS A 53 4.13 -2.47 -6.59
CA LYS A 53 3.85 -3.69 -7.36
C LYS A 53 3.23 -4.77 -6.47
N LYS A 54 2.50 -5.70 -7.11
CA LYS A 54 2.03 -6.92 -6.47
C LYS A 54 3.18 -7.92 -6.35
N VAL A 55 3.32 -8.56 -5.18
CA VAL A 55 4.17 -9.75 -5.04
C VAL A 55 3.37 -10.97 -5.46
N ASN A 56 3.76 -11.64 -6.54
CA ASN A 56 3.02 -12.79 -7.09
C ASN A 56 3.02 -13.96 -6.10
N GLY A 57 1.91 -14.71 -6.06
CA GLY A 57 1.75 -15.87 -5.16
C GLY A 57 1.50 -15.54 -3.68
N GLN A 58 1.71 -14.30 -3.24
CA GLN A 58 1.56 -13.92 -1.83
C GLN A 58 0.30 -13.09 -1.55
N LYS A 59 -0.59 -13.56 -0.67
CA LYS A 59 -1.82 -12.81 -0.35
C LYS A 59 -1.51 -11.56 0.49
N PHE A 60 -2.09 -10.42 0.10
CA PHE A 60 -1.94 -9.12 0.77
C PHE A 60 -0.51 -8.54 0.84
N VAL A 61 0.41 -9.08 0.04
CA VAL A 61 1.80 -8.59 -0.03
C VAL A 61 1.99 -7.71 -1.26
N TYR A 62 2.63 -6.57 -1.03
CA TYR A 62 2.94 -5.54 -2.01
C TYR A 62 4.36 -5.02 -1.77
N LYS A 63 4.93 -4.35 -2.76
CA LYS A 63 6.28 -3.83 -2.68
C LYS A 63 6.39 -2.46 -3.32
N PHE A 64 7.01 -1.50 -2.64
CA PHE A 64 7.41 -0.24 -3.28
C PHE A 64 8.49 -0.51 -4.32
N VAL A 65 8.37 0.10 -5.50
CA VAL A 65 9.30 -0.18 -6.60
C VAL A 65 10.69 0.41 -6.33
N SER A 66 10.75 1.61 -5.77
CA SER A 66 11.98 2.34 -5.48
C SER A 66 12.09 2.58 -3.98
N TYR A 67 12.72 1.66 -3.25
CA TYR A 67 12.89 1.75 -1.80
C TYR A 67 14.36 1.51 -1.43
N PRO A 68 14.98 2.38 -0.61
CA PRO A 68 14.36 3.44 0.21
C PRO A 68 14.22 4.80 -0.49
N GLU A 69 14.53 4.93 -1.77
CA GLU A 69 14.59 6.21 -2.49
C GLU A 69 13.27 7.00 -2.42
N ILE A 70 12.13 6.31 -2.44
CA ILE A 70 10.80 6.93 -2.30
C ILE A 70 10.63 7.68 -0.98
N LEU A 71 11.39 7.36 0.07
CA LEU A 71 11.33 8.06 1.36
C LEU A 71 11.97 9.45 1.30
N LYS A 72 12.79 9.72 0.28
CA LYS A 72 13.45 11.02 0.06
C LYS A 72 12.65 11.92 -0.88
N MET A 73 11.54 11.44 -1.45
CA MET A 73 10.73 12.19 -2.41
C MET A 73 9.79 13.17 -1.70
N ASP A 74 9.56 14.33 -2.31
CA ASP A 74 8.57 15.29 -1.82
C ASP A 74 7.15 14.71 -1.98
N PRO A 75 6.35 14.62 -0.89
CA PRO A 75 4.98 14.13 -0.93
C PRO A 75 4.06 14.90 -1.90
N LEU A 76 4.40 16.15 -2.24
CA LEU A 76 3.61 17.01 -3.14
C LEU A 76 3.97 16.82 -4.63
N THR A 77 5.14 16.27 -4.95
CA THR A 77 5.59 16.05 -6.34
C THR A 77 5.45 14.60 -6.80
N THR A 78 5.06 13.70 -5.90
CA THR A 78 4.81 12.29 -6.24
C THR A 78 3.45 12.19 -6.96
N PRO A 79 3.37 11.61 -8.17
CA PRO A 79 2.19 11.68 -9.02
C PRO A 79 0.96 10.99 -8.43
#